data_AF-A0A2A5H3X0-F1
#
_entry.id   AF-A0A2A5H3X0-F1
#
_cell.length_a   1.000
_cell.length_b   1.000
_cell.length_c   1.000
_cell.angle_alpha   90.00
_cell.angle_beta   90.00
_cell.angle_gamma   90.00
#
_symmetry.space_group_name_H-M   'P 1'
#
loop_
_entity.id
_entity.type
_entity.pdbx_description
1 polymer ?
#
loop_
_entity_poly.entity_id
_entity_poly.type
_entity_poly.pdbx_seq_one_letter_code
_entity_poly.pdbx_strand_id
1 'polypeptide(L)'
;MNMKVLAQYYRNHEGAATIEFVTIAFALFMMVFFVVELTLLLFFSLSAQKAAQIGARLAIVSDPVVLAMPTTNSKTTNGIFGVACSDISLPCLDFGTITCTGGGAGCDVASFSRILVGMKRFLGQLEAEDVTIDYTYSGLGFAGGPTVPVVRITLSGVSYQTGIIGSIIGSRGPFSSLPAVSVTLTGEDLSQGGA
;
A
#
# COMPACT_ATOMS: atom_id res chain seq x y z
N MET A 1 -9.37 -27.89 63.85
CA MET A 1 -9.97 -27.00 62.82
C MET A 1 -11.38 -27.52 62.53
N ASN A 2 -12.42 -26.73 62.81
CA ASN A 2 -13.80 -27.22 62.91
C ASN A 2 -14.43 -27.48 61.53
N MET A 3 -14.89 -28.71 61.29
CA MET A 3 -15.49 -29.18 60.03
C MET A 3 -16.74 -28.37 59.60
N LYS A 4 -17.44 -27.72 60.55
CA LYS A 4 -18.60 -26.85 60.29
C LYS A 4 -18.24 -25.53 59.59
N VAL A 5 -17.04 -24.99 59.87
CA VAL A 5 -16.58 -23.72 59.27
C VAL A 5 -16.22 -23.94 57.79
N LEU A 6 -15.64 -25.10 57.46
CA LEU A 6 -15.36 -25.51 56.08
C LEU A 6 -16.64 -25.72 55.26
N ALA A 7 -17.69 -26.30 55.87
CA ALA A 7 -18.98 -26.49 55.22
C ALA A 7 -19.72 -25.16 54.92
N GLN A 8 -19.55 -24.13 55.75
CA GLN A 8 -20.10 -22.80 55.50
C GLN A 8 -19.38 -22.06 54.38
N TYR A 9 -18.05 -22.19 54.28
CA TYR A 9 -17.27 -21.58 53.20
C TYR A 9 -17.62 -22.15 51.81
N TYR A 10 -17.91 -23.45 51.73
CA TYR A 10 -18.36 -24.10 50.49
C TYR A 10 -19.77 -23.69 50.03
N ARG A 11 -20.58 -23.11 50.93
CA ARG A 11 -21.99 -22.75 50.66
C ARG A 11 -22.21 -21.26 50.46
N ASN A 12 -21.14 -20.46 50.46
CA ASN A 12 -21.27 -19.02 50.36
C ASN A 12 -21.45 -18.61 48.88
N HIS A 13 -22.62 -18.08 48.54
CA HIS A 13 -22.99 -17.58 47.20
C HIS A 13 -22.93 -16.04 47.11
N GLU A 14 -22.40 -15.39 48.14
CA GLU A 14 -22.21 -13.94 48.16
C GLU A 14 -21.26 -13.52 47.02
N GLY A 15 -21.74 -12.65 46.13
CA GLY A 15 -20.98 -12.18 44.97
C GLY A 15 -21.18 -12.98 43.67
N ALA A 16 -22.02 -14.03 43.65
CA ALA A 16 -22.30 -14.79 42.42
C ALA A 16 -22.83 -13.90 41.28
N ALA A 17 -23.76 -12.98 41.57
CA ALA A 17 -24.28 -12.02 40.60
C ALA A 17 -23.20 -11.05 40.07
N THR A 18 -22.19 -10.72 40.89
CA THR A 18 -21.08 -9.86 40.47
C THR A 18 -20.16 -10.58 39.49
N ILE A 19 -19.88 -11.88 39.70
CA ILE A 19 -19.06 -12.69 38.79
C ILE A 19 -19.75 -12.89 37.44
N GLU A 20 -21.06 -13.17 37.46
CA GLU A 20 -21.87 -13.29 36.24
C GLU A 20 -21.86 -11.98 35.44
N PHE A 21 -22.05 -10.84 36.11
CA PHE A 21 -21.98 -9.54 35.46
C PHE A 21 -20.60 -9.26 34.87
N VAL A 22 -19.51 -9.53 35.61
CA VAL A 22 -18.14 -9.28 35.15
C VAL A 22 -17.77 -10.14 33.95
N THR A 23 -18.16 -11.41 33.93
CA THR A 23 -17.86 -12.31 32.80
C THR A 23 -18.58 -11.88 31.52
N ILE A 24 -19.86 -11.50 31.61
CA ILE A 24 -20.63 -10.98 30.46
C ILE A 24 -20.10 -9.62 30.01
N ALA A 25 -19.86 -8.70 30.95
CA ALA A 25 -19.34 -7.37 30.64
C ALA A 25 -17.96 -7.45 29.96
N PHE A 26 -17.07 -8.30 30.48
CA PHE A 26 -15.75 -8.52 29.88
C PHE A 26 -15.85 -9.05 28.45
N ALA A 27 -16.68 -10.07 28.21
CA ALA A 27 -16.91 -10.61 26.87
C ALA A 27 -17.47 -9.55 25.92
N LEU A 28 -18.42 -8.73 26.39
CA LEU A 28 -19.00 -7.63 25.62
C LEU A 28 -17.96 -6.56 25.26
N PHE A 29 -17.12 -6.13 26.21
CA PHE A 29 -16.07 -5.15 25.93
C PHE A 29 -15.02 -5.68 24.94
N MET A 30 -14.60 -6.95 25.08
CA MET A 30 -13.68 -7.56 24.13
C MET A 30 -14.27 -7.62 22.72
N MET A 31 -15.56 -7.96 22.59
CA MET A 31 -16.26 -7.94 21.30
C MET A 31 -16.33 -6.52 20.72
N VAL A 32 -16.65 -5.51 21.52
CA VAL A 32 -16.72 -4.11 21.06
C VAL A 32 -15.34 -3.62 20.60
N PHE A 33 -14.29 -3.85 21.37
CA PHE A 33 -12.93 -3.48 20.97
C PHE A 33 -12.52 -4.21 19.69
N PHE A 34 -12.89 -5.48 19.53
CA PHE A 34 -12.69 -6.25 18.29
C PHE A 34 -13.33 -5.60 17.08
N VAL A 35 -14.59 -5.19 17.18
CA VAL A 35 -15.28 -4.50 16.08
C VAL A 35 -14.62 -3.15 15.77
N VAL A 36 -14.25 -2.38 16.79
CA VAL A 36 -13.59 -1.06 16.60
C VAL A 36 -12.25 -1.23 15.89
N GLU A 37 -11.42 -2.18 16.29
CA GLU A 37 -10.12 -2.40 15.64
C GLU A 37 -10.24 -2.89 14.20
N LEU A 38 -11.16 -3.82 13.94
CA LEU A 38 -11.42 -4.27 12.58
C LEU A 38 -11.91 -3.12 11.70
N THR A 39 -12.75 -2.24 12.24
CA THR A 39 -13.22 -1.03 11.54
C THR A 39 -12.07 -0.10 11.20
N LEU A 40 -11.14 0.15 12.15
CA LEU A 40 -9.96 0.98 11.91
C LEU A 40 -9.04 0.36 10.87
N LEU A 41 -8.79 -0.94 10.93
CA LEU A 41 -7.95 -1.64 9.95
C LEU A 41 -8.52 -1.51 8.53
N LEU A 42 -9.84 -1.66 8.37
CA LEU A 42 -10.50 -1.47 7.09
C LEU A 42 -10.40 -0.01 6.62
N PHE A 43 -10.59 0.96 7.52
CA PHE A 43 -10.41 2.37 7.21
C PHE A 43 -9.00 2.67 6.66
N PHE A 44 -7.95 2.22 7.35
CA PHE A 44 -6.58 2.45 6.89
C PHE A 44 -6.24 1.68 5.60
N SER A 45 -6.85 0.51 5.39
CA SER A 45 -6.71 -0.24 4.13
C SER A 45 -7.31 0.52 2.94
N LEU A 46 -8.48 1.15 3.12
CA LEU A 46 -9.09 2.02 2.11
C LEU A 46 -8.28 3.30 1.88
N SER A 47 -7.74 3.88 2.96
CA SER A 47 -6.83 5.02 2.86
C SER A 47 -5.56 4.67 2.08
N ALA A 48 -5.02 3.46 2.22
CA ALA A 48 -3.90 2.97 1.43
C ALA A 48 -4.24 2.83 -0.06
N GLN A 49 -5.41 2.27 -0.39
CA GLN A 49 -5.89 2.21 -1.78
C GLN A 49 -6.00 3.61 -2.40
N LYS A 50 -6.51 4.58 -1.63
CA LYS A 50 -6.63 5.96 -2.10
C LYS A 50 -5.27 6.64 -2.27
N ALA A 51 -4.35 6.42 -1.33
CA ALA A 51 -2.97 6.89 -1.41
C ALA A 51 -2.29 6.35 -2.68
N ALA A 52 -2.42 5.04 -2.96
CA ALA A 52 -1.89 4.41 -4.17
C ALA A 52 -2.50 5.00 -5.45
N GLN A 53 -3.82 5.27 -5.47
CA GLN A 53 -4.48 5.89 -6.64
C GLN A 53 -3.94 7.29 -6.94
N ILE A 54 -3.77 8.11 -5.90
CA ILE A 54 -3.23 9.47 -6.05
C ILE A 54 -1.74 9.42 -6.44
N GLY A 55 -0.97 8.51 -5.84
CA GLY A 55 0.42 8.26 -6.21
C GLY A 55 0.55 7.89 -7.69
N ALA A 56 -0.32 7.00 -8.18
CA ALA A 56 -0.32 6.58 -9.58
C ALA A 56 -0.65 7.76 -10.51
N ARG A 57 -1.66 8.59 -10.15
CA ARG A 57 -2.00 9.78 -10.94
C ARG A 57 -0.85 10.80 -10.98
N LEU A 58 -0.14 11.01 -9.87
CA LEU A 58 1.01 11.91 -9.84
C LEU A 58 2.17 11.34 -10.67
N ALA A 59 2.38 10.02 -10.62
CA ALA A 59 3.48 9.36 -11.32
C ALA A 59 3.33 9.34 -12.85
N ILE A 60 2.10 9.40 -13.39
CA ILE A 60 1.83 9.36 -14.84
C ILE A 60 1.88 10.72 -15.55
N VAL A 61 1.85 11.83 -14.80
CA VAL A 61 1.83 13.22 -15.32
C VAL A 61 3.10 14.00 -14.99
N SER A 62 4.06 13.36 -14.34
CA SER A 62 5.24 14.02 -13.78
C SER A 62 6.49 13.32 -14.26
N ASP A 63 7.64 13.97 -14.16
CA ASP A 63 8.90 13.39 -14.61
C ASP A 63 9.12 11.99 -13.99
N PRO A 64 9.61 11.04 -14.78
CA PRO A 64 9.70 9.65 -14.36
C PRO A 64 10.62 9.52 -13.17
N VAL A 65 10.20 8.70 -12.20
CA VAL A 65 10.98 8.47 -10.99
C VAL A 65 12.22 7.63 -11.25
N VAL A 66 12.24 6.83 -12.33
CA VAL A 66 13.38 5.99 -12.67
C VAL A 66 14.36 6.74 -13.58
N LEU A 67 15.64 6.77 -13.22
CA LEU A 67 16.68 7.50 -13.96
C LEU A 67 16.98 6.88 -15.34
N ALA A 68 16.73 5.58 -15.49
CA ALA A 68 16.95 4.84 -16.73
C ALA A 68 15.76 4.89 -17.70
N MET A 69 14.77 5.76 -17.46
CA MET A 69 13.58 5.85 -18.29
C MET A 69 13.92 6.31 -19.71
N PRO A 70 13.58 5.53 -20.76
CA PRO A 70 13.67 6.02 -22.13
C PRO A 70 12.66 7.15 -22.36
N THR A 71 13.10 8.28 -22.89
CA THR A 71 12.21 9.40 -23.26
C THR A 71 11.45 9.14 -24.55
N THR A 72 12.00 8.29 -25.42
CA THR A 72 11.43 7.94 -26.72
C THR A 72 11.41 6.43 -26.93
N ASN A 73 10.38 5.94 -27.62
CA ASN A 73 10.29 4.56 -28.05
C ASN A 73 11.38 4.28 -29.09
N SER A 74 12.43 3.58 -28.66
CA SER A 74 13.50 3.15 -29.56
C SER A 74 12.95 2.18 -30.59
N LYS A 75 13.39 2.29 -31.84
CA LYS A 75 12.95 1.37 -32.90
C LYS A 75 13.75 0.07 -32.88
N THR A 76 13.15 -1.01 -33.35
CA THR A 76 13.89 -2.24 -33.68
C THR A 76 14.72 -2.05 -34.96
N THR A 77 15.64 -2.97 -35.26
CA THR A 77 16.50 -2.88 -36.46
C THR A 77 15.69 -2.71 -37.75
N ASN A 78 14.54 -3.40 -37.85
CA ASN A 78 13.63 -3.34 -39.00
C ASN A 78 12.47 -2.34 -38.80
N GLY A 79 12.37 -1.70 -37.63
CA GLY A 79 11.33 -0.73 -37.32
C GLY A 79 11.49 0.56 -38.14
N ILE A 80 10.34 1.10 -38.57
CA ILE A 80 10.23 2.37 -39.30
C ILE A 80 9.68 3.42 -38.34
N PHE A 81 10.31 4.60 -38.33
CA PHE A 81 9.84 5.73 -37.52
C PHE A 81 8.39 6.12 -37.91
N GLY A 82 7.58 6.47 -36.90
CA GLY A 82 6.18 6.86 -37.10
C GLY A 82 5.18 5.69 -37.18
N VAL A 83 5.64 4.44 -37.27
CA VAL A 83 4.75 3.27 -37.19
C VAL A 83 4.37 3.03 -35.73
N ALA A 84 3.09 2.74 -35.49
CA ALA A 84 2.56 2.47 -34.17
C ALA A 84 3.27 1.28 -33.51
N CYS A 85 3.62 1.39 -32.24
CA CYS A 85 4.29 0.32 -31.49
C CYS A 85 3.40 -0.94 -31.34
N SER A 86 2.08 -0.79 -31.48
CA SER A 86 1.10 -1.86 -31.48
C SER A 86 0.94 -2.57 -32.83
N ASP A 87 1.69 -2.16 -33.85
CA ASP A 87 1.66 -2.79 -35.18
C ASP A 87 2.24 -4.20 -35.15
N ILE A 88 1.78 -5.07 -36.05
CA ILE A 88 2.22 -6.47 -36.16
C ILE A 88 3.73 -6.60 -36.45
N SER A 89 4.34 -5.57 -37.06
CA SER A 89 5.78 -5.53 -37.32
C SER A 89 6.65 -5.31 -36.08
N LEU A 90 6.04 -5.02 -34.91
CA LEU A 90 6.72 -4.71 -33.64
C LEU A 90 7.87 -3.71 -33.86
N PRO A 91 7.56 -2.49 -34.33
CA PRO A 91 8.58 -1.53 -34.74
C PRO A 91 9.34 -0.91 -33.56
N CYS A 92 8.85 -1.08 -32.33
CA CYS A 92 9.40 -0.51 -31.11
C CYS A 92 10.08 -1.57 -30.23
N LEU A 93 11.18 -1.18 -29.58
CA LEU A 93 11.95 -2.00 -28.67
C LEU A 93 11.35 -1.95 -27.26
N ASP A 94 11.11 -3.13 -26.68
CA ASP A 94 10.68 -3.27 -25.30
C ASP A 94 11.84 -2.97 -24.34
N PHE A 95 11.66 -2.00 -23.46
CA PHE A 95 12.64 -1.63 -22.42
C PHE A 95 12.45 -2.40 -21.10
N GLY A 96 11.48 -3.32 -21.04
CA GLY A 96 11.17 -4.15 -19.88
C GLY A 96 10.49 -3.36 -18.77
N THR A 97 10.59 -3.91 -17.54
CA THR A 97 10.12 -3.27 -16.32
C THR A 97 11.30 -2.64 -15.59
N ILE A 98 11.19 -1.35 -15.28
CA ILE A 98 12.15 -0.60 -14.48
C ILE A 98 11.46 -0.21 -13.17
N THR A 99 12.06 -0.58 -12.06
CA THR A 99 11.47 -0.43 -10.72
C THR A 99 12.24 0.59 -9.90
N CYS A 100 11.52 1.43 -9.17
CA CYS A 100 12.02 2.26 -8.09
C CYS A 100 11.34 1.87 -6.77
N THR A 101 12.12 1.41 -5.78
CA THR A 101 11.61 1.11 -4.43
C THR A 101 12.27 2.06 -3.43
N GLY A 102 11.46 2.69 -2.58
CA GLY A 102 11.96 3.49 -1.47
C GLY A 102 12.77 4.73 -1.82
N GLY A 103 12.76 5.18 -3.08
CA GLY A 103 13.64 6.26 -3.53
C GLY A 103 15.13 5.88 -3.49
N GLY A 104 15.45 4.59 -3.54
CA GLY A 104 16.81 4.06 -3.50
C GLY A 104 17.59 4.17 -4.82
N ALA A 105 18.53 3.25 -5.03
CA ALA A 105 19.38 3.26 -6.23
C ALA A 105 18.56 3.14 -7.52
N GLY A 106 18.87 4.00 -8.51
CA GLY A 106 18.15 4.05 -9.79
C GLY A 106 16.92 4.96 -9.80
N CYS A 107 16.56 5.54 -8.65
CA CYS A 107 15.48 6.51 -8.51
C CYS A 107 15.99 7.96 -8.53
N ASP A 108 15.21 8.86 -9.11
CA ASP A 108 15.27 10.29 -8.83
C ASP A 108 14.56 10.60 -7.51
N VAL A 109 15.33 10.99 -6.50
CA VAL A 109 14.85 11.23 -5.13
C VAL A 109 13.86 12.40 -5.09
N ALA A 110 14.06 13.42 -5.93
CA ALA A 110 13.18 14.59 -5.96
C ALA A 110 11.77 14.20 -6.46
N SER A 111 11.68 13.53 -7.60
CA SER A 111 10.41 13.06 -8.17
C SER A 111 9.72 12.04 -7.28
N PHE A 112 10.47 11.10 -6.69
CA PHE A 112 9.91 10.15 -5.72
C PHE A 112 9.33 10.87 -4.50
N SER A 113 10.06 11.82 -3.92
CA SER A 113 9.63 12.55 -2.73
C SER A 113 8.34 13.35 -2.97
N ARG A 114 8.19 13.95 -4.16
CA ARG A 114 6.96 14.66 -4.57
C ARG A 114 5.74 13.74 -4.57
N ILE A 115 5.89 12.53 -5.12
CA ILE A 115 4.81 11.53 -5.15
C ILE A 115 4.51 11.05 -3.73
N LEU A 116 5.53 10.72 -2.94
CA LEU A 116 5.38 10.27 -1.55
C LEU A 116 4.63 11.31 -0.68
N VAL A 117 4.95 12.60 -0.82
CA VAL A 117 4.24 13.69 -0.14
C VAL A 117 2.75 13.72 -0.52
N GLY A 118 2.43 13.48 -1.79
CA GLY A 118 1.04 13.37 -2.25
C GLY A 118 0.30 12.20 -1.63
N MET A 119 0.96 11.04 -1.54
CA MET A 119 0.40 9.82 -0.94
C MET A 119 0.20 9.96 0.58
N LYS A 120 1.17 10.58 1.28
CA LYS A 120 1.13 10.83 2.73
C LYS A 120 -0.06 11.68 3.20
N ARG A 121 -0.67 12.47 2.31
CA ARG A 121 -1.90 13.23 2.63
C ARG A 121 -3.09 12.33 2.93
N PHE A 122 -3.10 11.10 2.41
CA PHE A 122 -4.17 10.12 2.64
C PHE A 122 -3.75 9.04 3.64
N LEU A 123 -2.47 8.68 3.66
CA LEU A 123 -1.92 7.71 4.60
C LEU A 123 -0.64 8.27 5.24
N GLY A 124 -0.80 8.97 6.36
CA GLY A 124 0.31 9.69 7.01
C GLY A 124 1.43 8.80 7.54
N GLN A 125 1.12 7.55 7.88
CA GLN A 125 2.07 6.56 8.40
C GLN A 125 2.91 5.86 7.31
N LEU A 126 2.71 6.23 6.04
CA LEU A 126 3.43 5.63 4.92
C LEU A 126 4.92 6.02 4.96
N GLU A 127 5.82 5.05 4.89
CA GLU A 127 7.26 5.30 4.78
C GLU A 127 7.72 5.19 3.32
N ALA A 128 8.97 5.60 3.03
CA ALA A 128 9.47 5.53 1.66
C ALA A 128 9.57 4.07 1.21
N GLU A 129 10.10 3.24 2.10
CA GLU A 129 10.37 1.81 1.96
C GLU A 129 9.10 1.00 1.62
N ASP A 130 7.93 1.50 2.03
CA ASP A 130 6.65 0.87 1.76
C ASP A 130 6.19 1.02 0.29
N VAL A 131 6.82 1.92 -0.48
CA VAL A 131 6.39 2.30 -1.83
C VAL A 131 7.32 1.73 -2.89
N THR A 132 6.73 0.99 -3.82
CA THR A 132 7.39 0.54 -5.06
C THR A 132 6.66 1.10 -6.28
N ILE A 133 7.41 1.66 -7.22
CA ILE A 133 6.93 2.26 -8.47
C ILE A 133 7.58 1.52 -9.64
N ASP A 134 6.77 0.80 -10.42
CA ASP A 134 7.21 0.09 -11.61
C ASP A 134 6.78 0.84 -12.88
N TYR A 135 7.69 0.99 -13.82
CA TYR A 135 7.44 1.46 -15.18
C TYR A 135 7.63 0.29 -16.14
N THR A 136 6.57 -0.13 -16.81
CA THR A 136 6.60 -1.24 -17.77
C THR A 136 6.27 -0.76 -19.16
N TYR A 137 6.89 -1.36 -20.18
CA TYR A 137 6.53 -1.09 -21.56
C TYR A 137 5.06 -1.42 -21.85
N SER A 138 4.36 -0.49 -22.52
CA SER A 138 2.92 -0.61 -22.82
C SER A 138 2.61 -1.13 -24.22
N GLY A 139 3.58 -1.08 -25.14
CA GLY A 139 3.31 -1.28 -26.57
C GLY A 139 2.57 -0.11 -27.24
N LEU A 140 2.38 1.02 -26.56
CA LEU A 140 1.68 2.20 -27.08
C LEU A 140 2.64 3.25 -27.66
N GLY A 141 2.09 4.16 -28.46
CA GLY A 141 2.83 5.21 -29.15
C GLY A 141 3.31 4.76 -30.53
N PHE A 142 4.37 5.39 -31.03
CA PHE A 142 4.98 5.07 -32.32
C PHE A 142 6.50 5.09 -32.22
N ALA A 143 7.18 4.40 -33.14
CA ALA A 143 8.64 4.33 -33.17
C ALA A 143 9.26 5.72 -33.36
N GLY A 144 10.14 6.11 -32.44
CA GLY A 144 10.74 7.45 -32.34
C GLY A 144 9.85 8.52 -31.69
N GLY A 145 8.62 8.17 -31.29
CA GLY A 145 7.75 9.02 -30.50
C GLY A 145 8.05 8.95 -29.00
N PRO A 146 7.39 9.78 -28.17
CA PRO A 146 7.55 9.75 -26.72
C PRO A 146 7.10 8.41 -26.14
N THR A 147 7.78 7.96 -25.09
CA THR A 147 7.45 6.71 -24.41
C THR A 147 6.26 6.87 -23.46
N VAL A 148 5.29 5.97 -23.57
CA VAL A 148 4.08 5.94 -22.74
C VAL A 148 4.08 4.63 -21.93
N PRO A 149 4.71 4.56 -20.74
CA PRO A 149 4.77 3.34 -19.96
C PRO A 149 3.45 3.04 -19.25
N VAL A 150 3.29 1.80 -18.81
CA VAL A 150 2.34 1.43 -17.77
C VAL A 150 3.03 1.62 -16.42
N VAL A 151 2.48 2.48 -15.57
CA VAL A 151 2.97 2.76 -14.23
C VAL A 151 2.18 1.95 -13.21
N ARG A 152 2.86 1.19 -12.36
CA ARG A 152 2.27 0.47 -11.24
C ARG A 152 2.84 1.00 -9.93
N ILE A 153 1.96 1.42 -9.03
CA ILE A 153 2.30 1.75 -7.66
C ILE A 153 1.89 0.57 -6.78
N THR A 154 2.81 0.09 -5.96
CA THR A 154 2.57 -0.97 -4.98
C THR A 154 2.91 -0.44 -3.59
N LEU A 155 1.97 -0.59 -2.66
CA LEU A 155 2.19 -0.37 -1.24
C LEU A 155 2.25 -1.72 -0.54
N SER A 156 3.32 -1.98 0.19
CA SER A 156 3.51 -3.24 0.91
C SER A 156 4.31 -2.99 2.18
N GLY A 157 4.03 -3.74 3.25
CA GLY A 157 4.80 -3.62 4.49
C GLY A 157 4.40 -2.46 5.39
N VAL A 158 3.42 -1.64 4.99
CA VAL A 158 2.97 -0.49 5.79
C VAL A 158 2.58 -0.93 7.20
N SER A 159 3.30 -0.42 8.18
CA SER A 159 3.06 -0.74 9.58
C SER A 159 1.65 -0.29 10.01
N TYR A 160 0.95 -1.12 10.78
CA TYR A 160 -0.33 -0.78 11.39
C TYR A 160 -0.17 -0.83 12.91
N GLN A 161 -0.38 0.31 13.57
CA GLN A 161 -0.37 0.35 15.02
C GLN A 161 -1.68 -0.26 15.55
N THR A 162 -1.60 -1.53 15.95
CA THR A 162 -2.70 -2.24 16.63
C THR A 162 -3.01 -1.58 17.98
N GLY A 163 -4.29 -1.48 18.33
CA GLY A 163 -4.76 -0.83 19.56
C GLY A 163 -4.74 -1.73 20.79
N ILE A 164 -5.87 -1.80 21.49
CA ILE A 164 -6.10 -2.58 22.71
C ILE A 164 -5.97 -4.10 22.47
N ILE A 165 -6.33 -4.60 21.30
CA ILE A 165 -6.21 -6.02 20.96
C ILE A 165 -4.77 -6.35 20.60
N GLY A 166 -4.08 -5.41 19.95
CA GLY A 166 -2.64 -5.47 19.76
C GLY A 166 -1.86 -5.64 21.05
N SER A 167 -2.27 -4.97 22.13
CA SER A 167 -1.63 -5.10 23.44
C SER A 167 -1.95 -6.41 24.16
N ILE A 168 -3.07 -7.08 23.83
CA ILE A 168 -3.48 -8.36 24.43
C ILE A 168 -2.93 -9.56 23.64
N ILE A 169 -2.97 -9.51 22.30
CA ILE A 169 -2.59 -10.61 21.39
C ILE A 169 -1.12 -10.49 20.94
N GLY A 170 -0.52 -9.30 21.12
CA GLY A 170 0.86 -9.00 20.77
C GLY A 170 0.99 -8.35 19.38
N SER A 171 2.00 -7.50 19.23
CA SER A 171 2.31 -6.73 18.01
C SER A 171 2.81 -7.57 16.81
N ARG A 172 2.88 -8.90 16.96
CA ARG A 172 3.21 -9.87 15.90
C ARG A 172 1.98 -10.63 15.38
N GLY A 173 0.78 -10.19 15.74
CA GLY A 173 -0.45 -10.74 15.20
C GLY A 173 -0.65 -10.44 13.71
N PRO A 174 -1.64 -11.09 13.05
CA PRO A 174 -1.92 -10.94 11.61
C PRO A 174 -2.32 -9.52 11.18
N PHE A 175 -2.43 -8.58 12.13
CA PHE A 175 -2.82 -7.19 11.91
C PHE A 175 -1.65 -6.21 12.06
N SER A 176 -0.38 -6.68 12.13
CA SER A 176 0.78 -5.80 12.31
C SER A 176 1.08 -4.90 11.10
N SER A 177 0.55 -5.24 9.92
CA SER A 177 0.74 -4.47 8.69
C SER A 177 -0.57 -4.40 7.90
N LEU A 178 -0.74 -3.33 7.14
CA LEU A 178 -1.83 -3.23 6.18
C LEU A 178 -1.67 -4.25 5.05
N PRO A 179 -2.78 -4.73 4.45
CA PRO A 179 -2.72 -5.56 3.27
C PRO A 179 -2.04 -4.82 2.12
N ALA A 180 -1.26 -5.54 1.32
CA ALA A 180 -0.63 -4.96 0.14
C ALA A 180 -1.70 -4.48 -0.86
N VAL A 181 -1.49 -3.28 -1.41
CA VAL A 181 -2.37 -2.71 -2.44
C VAL A 181 -1.54 -2.30 -3.64
N SER A 182 -2.08 -2.49 -4.84
CA SER A 182 -1.44 -2.02 -6.06
C SER A 182 -2.44 -1.33 -6.97
N VAL A 183 -1.98 -0.28 -7.67
CA VAL A 183 -2.75 0.48 -8.64
C VAL A 183 -1.91 0.61 -9.92
N THR A 184 -2.54 0.45 -11.06
CA THR A 184 -1.87 0.51 -12.37
C THR A 184 -2.59 1.51 -13.26
N LEU A 185 -1.84 2.43 -13.85
CA LEU A 185 -2.32 3.44 -14.79
C LEU A 185 -1.34 3.56 -15.96
N THR A 186 -1.85 3.92 -17.14
CA THR A 186 -1.01 4.27 -18.29
C THR A 186 -0.47 5.69 -18.13
N GLY A 187 0.79 5.91 -18.53
CA GLY A 187 1.40 7.22 -18.63
C GLY A 187 0.58 8.14 -19.54
N GLU A 188 0.54 9.43 -19.21
CA GLU A 188 -0.09 10.46 -20.05
C GLU A 188 0.98 11.36 -20.62
N ASP A 189 1.77 11.99 -19.74
CA ASP A 189 2.89 12.83 -20.11
C ASP A 189 3.99 12.69 -19.06
N LEU A 190 5.17 12.24 -19.49
CA LEU A 190 6.33 12.03 -18.64
C LEU A 190 7.48 12.98 -18.99
N SER A 191 7.25 13.97 -19.87
CA SER A 191 8.27 14.95 -20.21
C SER A 191 7.74 16.38 -20.03
N GLN A 192 8.37 17.12 -19.12
CA GLN A 192 8.07 18.53 -18.80
C GLN A 192 6.90 18.77 -17.85
N GLY A 193 6.87 18.02 -16.74
CA GLY A 193 6.24 18.50 -15.51
C GLY A 193 7.11 19.55 -14.81
N GLY A 194 7.59 20.56 -15.54
CA GLY A 194 8.43 21.63 -15.02
C GLY A 194 7.66 22.48 -14.01
N ALA A 195 8.14 22.48 -12.77
CA ALA A 195 8.09 23.67 -11.93
C ALA A 195 9.33 24.52 -12.22
#